data_AF-A0A5B1B4D1-F1
#
_entry.id   AF-A0A5B1B4D1-F1
#
_cell.length_a   1.000
_cell.length_b   1.000
_cell.length_c   1.000
_cell.angle_alpha   90.00
_cell.angle_beta   90.00
_cell.angle_gamma   90.00
#
_symmetry.space_group_name_H-M   'P 1'
#
loop_
_entity.id
_entity.type
_entity.pdbx_description
1 polymer ?
#
loop_
_entity_poly.entity_id
_entity_poly.type
_entity_poly.pdbx_seq_one_letter_code
_entity_poly.pdbx_strand_id
1 'polypeptide(L)'
;MKRKEVLKTFKEILKEHVSEDEMQLFENFNENLSLSDDLAIDSLDVINIVIDIENEFDIEISDEEVKQLTDVASCLDLIEKSKQMLVEE
;
A
#
# COMPACT_ATOMS: atom_id res chain seq x y z
N MET A 1 12.17 9.63 -2.49
CA MET A 1 12.20 8.31 -3.18
C MET A 1 11.37 8.39 -4.46
N LYS A 2 11.45 7.43 -5.38
CA LYS A 2 10.60 7.42 -6.57
C LYS A 2 9.29 6.68 -6.26
N ARG A 3 8.13 7.35 -6.39
CA ARG A 3 6.77 6.76 -6.30
C ARG A 3 6.62 5.40 -7.00
N LYS A 4 7.35 5.22 -8.10
CA LYS A 4 7.43 3.96 -8.87
C LYS A 4 7.96 2.76 -8.08
N GLU A 5 8.93 2.95 -7.18
CA GLU A 5 9.45 1.85 -6.36
C GLU A 5 8.46 1.46 -5.28
N VAL A 6 7.87 2.46 -4.62
CA VAL A 6 6.80 2.22 -3.63
C VAL A 6 5.67 1.42 -4.24
N LEU A 7 5.19 1.86 -5.41
CA LEU A 7 4.13 1.16 -6.14
C LEU A 7 4.54 -0.26 -6.51
N LYS A 8 5.81 -0.48 -6.90
CA LYS A 8 6.29 -1.81 -7.24
C LYS A 8 6.29 -2.75 -6.03
N THR A 9 6.82 -2.31 -4.89
CA THR A 9 6.85 -3.15 -3.68
C THR A 9 5.46 -3.36 -3.12
N PHE A 10 4.65 -2.30 -3.05
CA PHE A 10 3.25 -2.40 -2.64
C PHE A 10 2.48 -3.42 -3.48
N LYS A 11 2.73 -3.42 -4.79
CA LYS A 11 2.16 -4.40 -5.72
C LYS A 11 2.61 -5.84 -5.44
N GLU A 12 3.84 -6.05 -5.00
CA GLU A 12 4.37 -7.38 -4.65
C GLU A 12 3.75 -7.88 -3.34
N ILE A 13 3.69 -7.03 -2.31
CA ILE A 13 3.05 -7.35 -1.02
C ILE A 13 1.58 -7.71 -1.27
N LEU A 14 0.84 -6.84 -1.96
CA LEU A 14 -0.55 -7.10 -2.31
C LEU A 14 -0.76 -8.42 -3.05
N LYS A 15 0.14 -8.78 -3.98
CA LYS A 15 0.06 -10.05 -4.70
C LYS A 15 0.11 -11.29 -3.82
N GLU A 16 0.76 -11.23 -2.66
CA GLU A 16 0.75 -12.33 -1.69
C GLU A 16 -0.57 -12.43 -0.93
N HIS A 17 -1.31 -11.31 -0.80
CA HIS A 17 -2.57 -11.24 -0.07
C HIS A 17 -3.82 -11.37 -0.96
N VAL A 18 -3.69 -11.18 -2.28
CA VAL A 18 -4.80 -11.32 -3.22
C VAL A 18 -4.81 -12.69 -3.90
N SER A 19 -5.99 -13.13 -4.32
CA SER A 19 -6.15 -14.39 -5.05
C SER A 19 -5.71 -14.28 -6.52
N GLU A 20 -5.41 -15.43 -7.17
CA GLU A 20 -5.07 -15.48 -8.61
C GLU A 20 -6.16 -14.86 -9.51
N ASP A 21 -7.43 -14.90 -9.11
CA ASP A 21 -8.52 -14.24 -9.81
C ASP A 21 -8.36 -12.71 -9.81
N GLU A 22 -7.95 -12.13 -8.69
CA GLU A 22 -7.75 -10.69 -8.54
C GLU A 22 -6.45 -10.22 -9.21
N MET A 23 -5.51 -11.13 -9.52
CA MET A 23 -4.26 -10.80 -10.23
C MET A 23 -4.51 -10.15 -11.59
N GLN A 24 -5.66 -10.37 -12.22
CA GLN A 24 -6.01 -9.67 -13.47
C GLN A 24 -6.21 -8.16 -13.26
N LEU A 25 -6.68 -7.74 -12.08
CA LEU A 25 -6.77 -6.33 -11.70
C LEU A 25 -5.38 -5.71 -11.58
N PHE A 26 -4.35 -6.52 -11.32
CA PHE A 26 -2.98 -6.05 -11.26
C PHE A 26 -2.40 -5.67 -12.63
N GLU A 27 -2.98 -6.15 -13.73
CA GLU A 27 -2.63 -5.66 -15.08
C GLU A 27 -3.13 -4.22 -15.30
N ASN A 28 -4.28 -3.88 -14.71
CA ASN A 28 -4.86 -2.53 -14.70
C ASN A 28 -4.67 -1.83 -13.35
N PHE A 29 -3.65 -2.23 -12.57
CA PHE A 29 -3.42 -1.71 -11.23
C PHE A 29 -3.26 -0.19 -11.29
N ASN A 30 -4.24 0.52 -10.72
CA ASN A 30 -4.28 1.96 -10.71
C ASN A 30 -4.33 2.46 -9.28
N GLU A 31 -3.82 3.66 -9.07
CA GLU A 31 -3.89 4.31 -7.75
C GLU A 31 -5.34 4.58 -7.32
N ASN A 32 -6.28 4.59 -8.27
CA ASN A 32 -7.70 4.80 -8.00
C ASN A 32 -8.48 3.52 -7.60
N LEU A 33 -7.82 2.36 -7.46
CA LEU A 33 -8.47 1.12 -7.02
C LEU A 33 -8.62 1.11 -5.50
N SER A 34 -9.79 0.69 -5.02
CA SER A 34 -10.05 0.50 -3.59
C SER A 34 -9.57 -0.86 -3.12
N LEU A 35 -8.81 -0.88 -2.04
CA LEU A 35 -8.25 -2.11 -1.47
C LEU A 35 -9.37 -3.04 -0.97
N SER A 36 -10.35 -2.47 -0.27
CA SER A 36 -11.45 -3.24 0.30
C SER A 36 -12.57 -3.55 -0.71
N ASP A 37 -12.90 -2.62 -1.60
CA ASP A 37 -14.04 -2.74 -2.52
C ASP A 37 -13.67 -3.41 -3.86
N ASP A 38 -12.48 -3.12 -4.40
CA ASP A 38 -12.07 -3.61 -5.73
C ASP A 38 -11.20 -4.85 -5.62
N LEU A 39 -10.19 -4.83 -4.73
CA LEU A 39 -9.27 -5.95 -4.50
C LEU A 39 -9.77 -6.94 -3.44
N ALA A 40 -10.96 -6.69 -2.87
CA ALA A 40 -11.60 -7.50 -1.83
C ALA A 40 -10.67 -7.85 -0.65
N ILE A 41 -9.75 -6.94 -0.30
CA ILE A 41 -8.78 -7.15 0.78
C ILE A 41 -9.48 -6.97 2.13
N ASP A 42 -9.33 -7.98 2.99
CA ASP A 42 -9.88 -7.93 4.33
C ASP A 42 -9.13 -6.92 5.19
N SER A 43 -9.82 -6.35 6.17
CA SER A 43 -9.23 -5.51 7.21
C SER A 43 -7.98 -6.13 7.89
N LEU A 44 -7.92 -7.46 8.03
CA LEU A 44 -6.74 -8.16 8.57
C LEU A 44 -5.56 -8.13 7.60
N ASP A 45 -5.81 -8.32 6.31
CA ASP A 45 -4.78 -8.26 5.28
C ASP A 45 -4.23 -6.84 5.13
N VAL A 46 -5.09 -5.81 5.23
CA VAL A 46 -4.64 -4.40 5.27
C VAL A 46 -3.61 -4.17 6.38
N ILE A 47 -3.85 -4.72 7.59
CA ILE A 47 -2.91 -4.59 8.70
C ILE A 47 -1.57 -5.27 8.38
N ASN A 48 -1.59 -6.48 7.83
CA ASN A 48 -0.36 -7.19 7.43
C ASN A 48 0.41 -6.41 6.37
N ILE A 49 -0.28 -5.94 5.33
CA ILE A 49 0.29 -5.14 4.24
C ILE A 49 0.98 -3.88 4.79
N VAL A 50 0.33 -3.18 5.72
CA VAL A 50 0.92 -2.00 6.38
C VAL A 50 2.20 -2.37 7.12
N ILE A 51 2.19 -3.45 7.90
CA ILE A 51 3.37 -3.88 8.65
C ILE A 51 4.53 -4.23 7.71
N ASP A 52 4.25 -4.92 6.59
CA ASP A 52 5.28 -5.21 5.58
C ASP A 52 5.83 -3.93 4.95
N ILE A 53 4.98 -2.95 4.66
CA ILE A 53 5.39 -1.64 4.17
C ILE A 53 6.25 -0.90 5.20
N GLU A 54 5.84 -0.86 6.46
CA GLU A 54 6.59 -0.21 7.54
C GLU A 54 8.00 -0.79 7.65
N ASN A 55 8.13 -2.13 7.62
CA ASN A 55 9.42 -2.81 7.69
C ASN A 55 10.26 -2.62 6.42
N GLU A 56 9.67 -2.71 5.23
CA GLU A 56 10.39 -2.58 3.96
C GLU A 56 10.83 -1.13 3.70
N PHE A 57 9.98 -0.17 4.07
CA PHE A 57 10.26 1.25 3.85
C PHE A 57 10.91 1.94 5.04
N ASP A 58 11.06 1.25 6.19
CA ASP A 58 11.55 1.82 7.44
C ASP A 58 10.77 3.09 7.82
N ILE A 59 9.44 2.99 7.78
CA ILE A 59 8.50 4.07 8.12
C ILE A 59 7.56 3.61 9.24
N GLU A 60 6.92 4.57 9.90
CA GLU A 60 5.86 4.33 10.88
C GLU A 60 4.56 4.91 10.33
N ILE A 61 3.52 4.07 10.23
CA ILE A 61 2.18 4.43 9.78
C ILE A 61 1.26 4.34 10.99
N SER A 62 0.66 5.47 11.36
CA SER A 62 -0.25 5.50 12.51
C SER A 62 -1.56 4.77 12.21
N ASP A 63 -2.22 4.24 13.25
CA ASP A 63 -3.53 3.56 13.16
C ASP A 63 -4.60 4.42 12.46
N GLU A 64 -4.50 5.75 12.58
CA GLU A 64 -5.36 6.71 11.89
C GLU A 64 -5.04 6.81 10.39
N GLU A 65 -3.77 6.78 10.02
CA GLU A 65 -3.32 6.71 8.62
C GLU A 65 -3.72 5.38 7.99
N VAL A 66 -3.62 4.27 8.73
CA VAL A 66 -4.12 2.95 8.30
C VAL A 66 -5.61 2.99 7.96
N LYS A 67 -6.42 3.66 8.78
CA LYS A 67 -7.86 3.85 8.49
C LYS A 67 -8.13 4.72 7.27
N GLN A 68 -7.17 5.55 6.87
CA GLN A 68 -7.24 6.33 5.64
C GLN A 68 -6.78 5.53 4.40
N LEU A 69 -6.21 4.32 4.58
CA LEU A 69 -5.84 3.41 3.49
C LEU A 69 -7.10 2.71 2.93
N THR A 70 -7.94 3.46 2.24
CA THR A 70 -9.10 2.92 1.53
C THR A 70 -8.76 2.50 0.10
N ASP A 71 -7.72 3.11 -0.46
CA ASP A 71 -7.32 2.99 -1.85
C ASP A 71 -5.80 3.06 -2.00
N VAL A 72 -5.32 2.51 -3.12
CA VAL A 72 -3.90 2.41 -3.44
C VAL A 72 -3.23 3.80 -3.45
N ALA A 73 -3.92 4.82 -3.96
CA ALA A 73 -3.42 6.20 -3.98
C ALA A 73 -3.09 6.70 -2.57
N SER A 74 -4.01 6.49 -1.62
CA SER A 74 -3.82 6.92 -0.24
C SER A 74 -2.64 6.22 0.42
N CYS A 75 -2.44 4.91 0.17
CA CYS A 75 -1.24 4.20 0.61
C CYS A 75 0.05 4.82 0.07
N LEU A 76 0.10 5.06 -1.24
CA LEU A 76 1.29 5.60 -1.89
C LEU A 76 1.62 7.01 -1.38
N ASP A 77 0.59 7.84 -1.20
CA ASP A 77 0.75 9.21 -0.70
C ASP A 77 1.27 9.22 0.74
N LEU A 78 0.73 8.33 1.59
CA LEU A 78 1.18 8.17 2.98
C LEU A 78 2.63 7.72 3.07
N ILE A 79 3.02 6.70 2.31
CA ILE A 79 4.41 6.22 2.28
C ILE A 79 5.35 7.31 1.77
N GLU A 80 4.96 8.02 0.71
CA GLU A 80 5.76 9.10 0.15
C GLU A 80 5.93 10.24 1.15
N LYS A 81 4.86 10.62 1.86
CA LYS A 81 4.86 11.67 2.88
C LYS A 81 5.70 11.29 4.11
N SER A 82 5.51 10.10 4.68
CA SER A 82 6.28 9.64 5.83
C SER A 82 7.77 9.53 5.51
N LYS A 83 8.11 9.04 4.32
CA LYS A 83 9.50 8.89 3.90
C LYS A 83 10.16 10.21 3.47
N GLN A 84 9.38 11.19 3.02
CA GLN A 84 9.88 12.52 2.69
C GLN A 84 10.26 13.32 3.95
N MET A 85 9.62 13.07 5.10
CA MET A 85 9.99 13.71 6.37
C MET A 85 11.34 13.25 6.94
N LEU A 86 11.83 12.07 6.54
CA LEU A 86 13.12 11.52 7.01
C LEU A 86 14.35 12.07 6.24
N VAL A 87 14.16 12.96 5.26
CA VAL A 87 15.26 13.47 4.39
C VAL A 87 15.64 14.92 4.70
N GLU A 88 15.08 15.53 5.74
CA GLU A 88 15.58 16.81 6.26
C GLU A 88 16.57 16.58 7.40
N GLU A 89 17.77 16.10 7.07
CA GLU A 89 19.03 16.43 7.79
C GLU A 89 20.24 16.37 6.84
#